data_AF-A0A659UKQ0-F1
#
_entry.id   AF-A0A659UKQ0-F1
#
_cell.length_a   1.000
_cell.length_b   1.000
_cell.length_c   1.000
_cell.angle_alpha   90.00
_cell.angle_beta   90.00
_cell.angle_gamma   90.00
#
_symmetry.space_group_name_H-M   'P 1'
#
loop_
_entity.id
_entity.type
_entity.pdbx_description
1 polymer ?
#
loop_
_entity_poly.entity_id
_entity_poly.type
_entity_poly.pdbx_seq_one_letter_code
_entity_poly.pdbx_strand_id
1 'polypeptide(L)'
;SVVNHRHLTAAMIDSRDFLAARKHADNQLLLPPGPKVVFTGGFDFNDHRLIWAKLDQVHGKHPEMVLLHGGSPKGAELIAAKWAHSRKVPQIAFKPDWTRHAKAAPFKR
;
A
#
# COMPACT_ATOMS: atom_id res chain seq x y z
N SER A 1 -28.73 24.92 22.52
CA SER A 1 -28.98 23.47 22.49
C SER A 1 -29.57 23.06 21.15
N VAL A 2 -29.14 21.91 20.64
CA VAL A 2 -29.81 20.90 19.78
C VAL A 2 -28.79 20.35 18.79
N VAL A 3 -28.30 19.15 19.13
CA VAL A 3 -27.47 18.28 18.31
C VAL A 3 -28.38 17.62 17.27
N ASN A 4 -27.94 17.53 16.00
CA ASN A 4 -28.67 16.79 14.97
C ASN A 4 -27.85 15.57 14.55
N HIS A 5 -28.36 14.39 14.90
CA HIS A 5 -27.84 13.08 14.50
C HIS A 5 -28.45 12.73 13.14
N ARG A 6 -27.63 12.60 12.09
CA ARG A 6 -28.07 12.02 10.81
C ARG A 6 -27.38 10.68 10.58
N HIS A 7 -28.21 9.65 10.60
CA HIS A 7 -27.92 8.25 10.31
C HIS A 7 -27.14 8.09 8.99
N LEU A 8 -25.94 7.54 9.06
CA LEU A 8 -25.23 6.95 7.92
C LEU A 8 -25.54 5.45 7.90
N THR A 9 -26.35 5.04 6.93
CA THR A 9 -26.85 3.68 6.74
C THR A 9 -25.75 2.74 6.23
N ALA A 10 -25.68 1.56 6.84
CA ALA A 10 -24.67 0.51 6.63
C ALA A 10 -24.48 0.04 5.17
N ALA A 11 -25.42 0.32 4.26
CA ALA A 11 -25.37 -0.09 2.86
C ALA A 11 -24.20 0.54 2.05
N MET A 12 -23.70 1.71 2.47
CA MET A 12 -22.55 2.36 1.80
C MET A 12 -21.20 1.83 2.29
N ILE A 13 -21.15 1.27 3.50
CA ILE A 13 -19.94 0.63 4.03
C ILE A 13 -19.73 -0.70 3.30
N ASP A 14 -20.81 -1.47 3.11
CA ASP A 14 -20.77 -2.75 2.43
C ASP A 14 -20.32 -2.64 0.96
N SER A 15 -20.76 -1.62 0.22
CA SER A 15 -20.34 -1.45 -1.19
C SER A 15 -18.84 -1.15 -1.38
N ARG A 16 -18.20 -0.44 -0.43
CA ARG A 16 -16.78 -0.07 -0.52
C ARG A 16 -15.90 -1.22 -0.05
N ASP A 17 -16.31 -1.89 1.03
CA ASP A 17 -15.65 -3.11 1.49
C ASP A 17 -15.83 -4.23 0.49
N PHE A 18 -16.96 -4.33 -0.22
CA PHE A 18 -17.17 -5.33 -1.26
C PHE A 18 -16.29 -5.09 -2.50
N LEU A 19 -16.10 -3.84 -2.93
CA LEU A 19 -15.18 -3.52 -4.04
C LEU A 19 -13.71 -3.64 -3.66
N ALA A 20 -13.35 -3.29 -2.41
CA ALA A 20 -12.02 -3.54 -1.87
C ALA A 20 -11.78 -5.05 -1.74
N ALA A 21 -12.71 -5.80 -1.16
CA ALA A 21 -12.67 -7.25 -1.00
C ALA A 21 -12.64 -7.96 -2.36
N ARG A 22 -13.37 -7.48 -3.36
CA ARG A 22 -13.33 -8.02 -4.73
C ARG A 22 -12.00 -7.74 -5.43
N LYS A 23 -11.43 -6.53 -5.30
CA LYS A 23 -10.06 -6.26 -5.77
C LYS A 23 -9.01 -7.07 -5.02
N HIS A 24 -9.19 -7.31 -3.72
CA HIS A 24 -8.31 -8.16 -2.93
C HIS A 24 -8.41 -9.63 -3.37
N ALA A 25 -9.61 -10.12 -3.67
CA ALA A 25 -9.87 -11.47 -4.17
C ALA A 25 -9.29 -11.68 -5.58
N ASP A 26 -9.48 -10.72 -6.49
CA ASP A 26 -8.92 -10.80 -7.85
C ASP A 26 -7.39 -10.71 -7.85
N ASN A 27 -6.79 -9.92 -6.94
CA ASN A 27 -5.33 -9.89 -6.80
C ASN A 27 -4.80 -11.21 -6.25
N GLN A 28 -5.47 -11.84 -5.28
CA GLN A 28 -5.00 -13.09 -4.64
C GLN A 28 -4.75 -14.24 -5.63
N LEU A 29 -5.43 -14.26 -6.79
CA LEU A 29 -5.21 -15.25 -7.85
C LEU A 29 -3.93 -14.99 -8.69
N LEU A 30 -3.30 -13.81 -8.57
CA LEU A 30 -2.12 -13.40 -9.35
C LEU A 30 -0.90 -13.01 -8.47
N LEU A 31 -1.00 -13.16 -7.15
CA LEU A 31 0.13 -12.85 -6.27
C LEU A 31 1.17 -13.98 -6.33
N PRO A 32 2.47 -13.65 -6.44
CA PRO A 32 3.52 -14.63 -6.24
C PRO A 32 3.33 -15.35 -4.88
N PRO A 33 3.65 -16.65 -4.81
CA PRO A 33 3.58 -17.40 -3.56
C PRO A 33 4.53 -16.80 -2.52
N GLY A 34 4.22 -17.03 -1.23
CA GLY A 34 5.05 -16.60 -0.11
C GLY A 34 4.43 -15.53 0.80
N PRO A 35 5.11 -15.21 1.93
CA PRO A 35 4.66 -14.21 2.89
C PRO A 35 4.61 -12.81 2.28
N LYS A 36 3.50 -12.09 2.50
CA LYS A 36 3.34 -10.72 2.00
C LYS A 36 3.81 -9.74 3.07
N VAL A 37 4.85 -8.98 2.77
CA VAL A 37 5.38 -7.95 3.66
C VAL A 37 5.01 -6.59 3.09
N VAL A 38 4.18 -5.85 3.82
CA VAL A 38 3.78 -4.49 3.43
C VAL A 38 4.78 -3.49 4.00
N PHE A 39 5.33 -2.64 3.14
CA PHE A 39 6.16 -1.52 3.52
C PHE A 39 5.51 -0.21 3.06
N THR A 40 5.37 0.71 3.99
CA THR A 40 4.91 2.08 3.74
C THR A 40 5.85 3.06 4.43
N GLY A 41 6.01 4.24 3.84
CA GLY A 41 6.86 5.27 4.43
C GLY A 41 6.70 6.62 3.75
N GLY A 42 7.16 7.67 4.43
CA GLY A 42 7.00 9.05 3.99
C GLY A 42 7.86 9.42 2.78
N PHE A 43 7.40 10.41 2.01
CA PHE A 43 8.12 10.96 0.86
C PHE A 43 9.46 11.62 1.22
N ASP A 44 9.61 12.13 2.44
CA ASP A 44 10.80 12.85 2.90
C ASP A 44 11.74 11.99 3.75
N PHE A 45 11.35 10.75 4.03
CA PHE A 45 12.19 9.81 4.77
C PHE A 45 13.23 9.18 3.83
N ASN A 46 14.50 9.51 4.04
CA ASN A 46 15.60 9.18 3.13
C ASN A 46 16.75 8.39 3.78
N ASP A 47 16.55 7.86 4.99
CA ASP A 47 17.55 6.97 5.61
C ASP A 47 17.52 5.59 4.93
N HIS A 48 18.28 5.48 3.85
CA HIS A 48 18.35 4.25 3.07
C HIS A 48 18.97 3.09 3.84
N ARG A 49 19.92 3.38 4.75
CA ARG A 49 20.63 2.35 5.51
C ARG A 49 19.68 1.69 6.48
N LEU A 50 18.86 2.47 7.18
CA LEU A 50 17.87 1.93 8.10
C LEU A 50 16.83 1.07 7.39
N ILE A 51 16.30 1.54 6.26
CA ILE A 51 15.31 0.78 5.47
C ILE A 51 15.91 -0.54 5.01
N TRP A 52 17.10 -0.51 4.42
CA TRP A 52 17.77 -1.70 3.91
C TRP A 52 18.08 -2.69 5.02
N ALA A 53 18.66 -2.23 6.12
CA ALA A 53 18.96 -3.09 7.27
C ALA A 53 17.69 -3.75 7.82
N LYS A 54 16.57 -3.02 7.87
CA LYS A 54 15.31 -3.58 8.36
C LYS A 54 14.71 -4.59 7.38
N LEU A 55 14.74 -4.32 6.09
CA LEU A 55 14.25 -5.23 5.07
C LEU A 55 15.14 -6.48 4.94
N ASP A 56 16.45 -6.34 5.04
CA ASP A 56 17.40 -7.47 5.11
C ASP A 56 17.10 -8.36 6.33
N GLN A 57 16.79 -7.77 7.49
CA GLN A 57 16.39 -8.53 8.68
C GLN A 57 15.09 -9.33 8.45
N VAL A 58 14.10 -8.74 7.78
CA VAL A 58 12.83 -9.42 7.48
C VAL A 58 13.04 -10.52 6.44
N HIS A 59 13.80 -10.24 5.39
CA HIS A 59 14.12 -11.20 4.34
C HIS A 59 14.91 -12.41 4.89
N GLY A 60 15.82 -12.19 5.84
CA GLY A 60 16.50 -13.29 6.53
C GLY A 60 15.55 -14.24 7.27
N LYS A 61 14.39 -13.73 7.74
CA LYS A 61 13.34 -14.54 8.40
C LYS A 61 12.34 -15.12 7.40
N HIS A 62 12.12 -14.44 6.28
CA HIS A 62 11.14 -14.79 5.27
C HIS A 62 11.78 -14.68 3.87
N PRO A 63 12.63 -15.64 3.46
CA PRO A 63 13.34 -15.56 2.17
C PRO A 63 12.39 -15.53 0.96
N GLU A 64 11.25 -16.22 1.06
CA GLU A 64 10.21 -16.28 0.01
C GLU A 64 9.24 -15.09 0.07
N MET A 65 9.60 -13.99 0.75
CA MET A 65 8.68 -12.86 0.90
C MET A 65 8.42 -12.13 -0.42
N VAL A 66 7.22 -11.55 -0.52
CA VAL A 66 6.84 -10.59 -1.55
C VAL A 66 6.70 -9.22 -0.88
N LEU A 67 7.40 -8.21 -1.39
CA LEU A 67 7.33 -6.84 -0.88
C LEU A 67 6.17 -6.07 -1.53
N LEU A 68 5.23 -5.58 -0.72
CA LEU A 68 4.12 -4.74 -1.16
C LEU A 68 4.39 -3.30 -0.73
N HIS A 69 4.25 -2.33 -1.63
CA HIS A 69 4.44 -0.91 -1.31
C HIS A 69 3.55 0.01 -2.16
N GLY A 70 3.37 1.27 -1.76
CA GLY A 70 2.49 2.25 -2.44
C GLY A 70 3.04 2.79 -3.77
N GLY A 71 4.24 2.37 -4.18
CA GLY A 71 4.83 2.77 -5.45
C GLY A 71 5.19 4.25 -5.56
N SER A 72 5.36 4.97 -4.44
CA SER A 72 5.84 6.36 -4.47
C SER A 72 7.13 6.48 -5.29
N PRO A 73 7.23 7.47 -6.19
CA PRO A 73 8.43 7.69 -6.99
C PRO A 73 9.59 8.32 -6.22
N LYS A 74 9.45 8.60 -4.91
CA LYS A 74 10.49 9.20 -4.05
C LYS A 74 10.39 8.74 -2.59
N GLY A 75 11.40 9.08 -1.79
CA GLY A 75 11.42 8.79 -0.36
C GLY A 75 11.52 7.31 -0.02
N ALA A 76 10.93 6.93 1.11
CA ALA A 76 11.09 5.61 1.70
C ALA A 76 10.64 4.47 0.77
N GLU A 77 9.51 4.60 0.08
CA GLU A 77 9.01 3.50 -0.76
C GLU A 77 9.84 3.32 -2.04
N LEU A 78 10.43 4.39 -2.59
CA LEU A 78 11.40 4.26 -3.68
C LEU A 78 12.63 3.50 -3.21
N ILE A 79 13.12 3.80 -2.00
CA ILE A 79 14.27 3.12 -1.41
C ILE A 79 13.97 1.63 -1.19
N ALA A 80 12.78 1.31 -0.68
CA ALA A 80 12.34 -0.08 -0.49
C ALA A 80 12.21 -0.83 -1.84
N ALA A 81 11.67 -0.17 -2.87
CA ALA A 81 11.58 -0.74 -4.22
C ALA A 81 12.98 -1.05 -4.80
N LYS A 82 13.95 -0.15 -4.60
CA LYS A 82 15.34 -0.35 -5.00
C LYS A 82 16.01 -1.49 -4.22
N TRP A 83 15.73 -1.62 -2.93
CA TRP A 83 16.20 -2.75 -2.12
C TRP A 83 15.69 -4.08 -2.68
N ALA A 84 14.38 -4.18 -2.93
CA ALA A 84 13.78 -5.42 -3.45
C ALA A 84 14.36 -5.78 -4.82
N HIS A 85 14.53 -4.79 -5.71
CA HIS A 85 15.20 -5.00 -6.99
C HIS A 85 16.65 -5.51 -6.81
N SER A 86 17.43 -4.91 -5.92
CA SER A 86 18.82 -5.31 -5.65
C SER A 86 18.94 -6.73 -5.10
N ARG A 87 17.98 -7.17 -4.27
CA ARG A 87 17.96 -8.52 -3.68
C ARG A 87 17.17 -9.54 -4.49
N LYS A 88 16.61 -9.13 -5.64
CA LYS A 88 15.72 -9.95 -6.48
C LYS A 88 14.49 -10.47 -5.73
N VAL A 89 14.05 -9.72 -4.73
CA VAL A 89 12.82 -10.00 -3.98
C VAL A 89 11.62 -9.59 -4.85
N PRO A 90 10.63 -10.47 -5.07
CA PRO A 90 9.41 -10.11 -5.79
C PRO A 90 8.73 -8.91 -5.12
N GLN A 91 8.32 -7.90 -5.91
CA GLN A 91 7.65 -6.72 -5.39
C GLN A 91 6.42 -6.32 -6.19
N ILE A 92 5.43 -5.77 -5.50
CA ILE A 92 4.19 -5.27 -6.10
C ILE A 92 3.99 -3.83 -5.65
N ALA A 93 3.97 -2.93 -6.62
CA ALA A 93 3.76 -1.50 -6.42
C ALA A 93 2.29 -1.14 -6.67
N PHE A 94 1.60 -0.68 -5.62
CA PHE A 94 0.23 -0.17 -5.69
C PHE A 94 0.25 1.33 -6.00
N LYS A 95 0.69 1.69 -7.21
CA LYS A 95 0.76 3.10 -7.62
C LYS A 95 -0.65 3.72 -7.63
N PRO A 96 -0.86 4.84 -6.92
CA PRO A 96 -2.09 5.61 -7.07
C PRO A 96 -2.19 6.15 -8.50
N ASP A 97 -3.31 5.88 -9.17
CA ASP A 97 -3.64 6.46 -10.47
C ASP A 97 -4.13 7.90 -10.27
N TRP A 98 -3.19 8.85 -10.32
CA TRP A 98 -3.47 10.28 -10.19
C TRP A 98 -4.21 10.87 -11.41
N THR A 99 -4.24 10.16 -12.54
CA THR A 99 -4.98 10.56 -13.75
C THR A 99 -6.49 10.32 -13.63
N ARG A 100 -6.92 9.45 -12.72
CA ARG A 100 -8.35 9.13 -12.51
C ARG A 100 -9.07 10.05 -11.52
N HIS A 101 -8.33 10.77 -10.68
CA HIS A 101 -8.87 11.72 -9.71
C HIS A 101 -8.05 13.01 -9.76
N ALA A 102 -8.43 13.91 -10.67
CA ALA A 102 -8.00 15.31 -10.62
C ALA A 102 -8.23 15.87 -9.20
N LYS A 103 -7.37 16.82 -8.78
CA LYS A 103 -7.36 17.52 -7.47
C LYS A 103 -8.78 17.83 -6.93
N ALA A 104 -9.40 16.87 -6.26
CA ALA A 104 -10.66 17.06 -5.59
C ALA A 104 -10.69 16.16 -4.35
N ALA A 105 -10.56 16.79 -3.18
CA ALA A 105 -11.23 16.25 -2.01
C ALA A 105 -12.75 16.31 -2.29
N PRO A 106 -13.52 15.25 -2.00
CA PRO A 106 -14.94 15.15 -2.37
C PRO A 106 -15.88 16.03 -1.52
N PHE A 107 -15.37 17.07 -0.87
CA PHE A 107 -16.16 18.05 -0.13
C PHE A 107 -15.88 19.44 -0.70
N LYS A 108 -16.70 19.84 -1.67
CA LYS A 108 -17.06 21.24 -1.89
C LYS A 108 -18.47 21.43 -1.32
N ARG A 109 -18.61 22.45 -0.47
CA ARG A 109 -19.86 22.91 0.17
C ARG A 109 -20.83 23.47 -0.86
#